data_AF-A0A3A6JB08-F1
#
_entry.id   AF-A0A3A6JB08-F1
#
_cell.length_a   1.000
_cell.length_b   1.000
_cell.length_c   1.000
_cell.angle_alpha   90.00
_cell.angle_beta   90.00
_cell.angle_gamma   90.00
#
_symmetry.space_group_name_H-M   'P 1'
#
loop_
_entity.id
_entity.type
_entity.pdbx_description
1 polymer ?
#
loop_
_entity_poly.entity_id
_entity_poly.type
_entity_poly.pdbx_seq_one_letter_code
_entity_poly.pdbx_strand_id
1 'polypeptide(L)'
;MEVAMIHHIVDSFCYIIEILYDLIMLSSIAGVHIKEMRHPVISAILYFCLGTFFSSLFPGALGWIILCSLAYLTTLFILNTTIFNSLIAFVISHTFILLIQNSIILLFYRVNFNNQIASSIAGSLITFSIACAICRLLPFHSFYSQLINGKFLSKYLVIHVFLIIMLELGLRKYSTFNTIIYIPLISFFTVIVLITDIVILSQQQIISKQQHDLANYNIYQPMMDDLIEDVTGRQHDFDNILTGIRMLPYTHTDYSSLKEALISSSDEVISEYRTTELLKINMFVIAGFIYSKQKQAEKAHKKLNIVVHSYLLESRMPEYELVRVLGILIDNALEAISEHDSMTLHLDSRDGRIIITTLNKGPLLTPEIRAKLFTAGYTTKTCDRQKHGLGLYNLRRLVFKYNGKIYLENDYLLDDTLVRFEVMV
;
A
#
# COMPACT_ATOMS: atom_id res chain seq x y z
N MET A 1 61.49 -20.39 -10.94
CA MET A 1 61.07 -20.44 -9.52
C MET A 1 60.83 -19.03 -8.96
N GLU A 2 61.75 -18.09 -9.18
CA GLU A 2 61.60 -16.68 -8.75
C GLU A 2 60.39 -15.95 -9.39
N VAL A 3 60.14 -16.12 -10.69
CA VAL A 3 59.02 -15.44 -11.37
C VAL A 3 57.65 -15.88 -10.82
N ALA A 4 57.46 -17.18 -10.56
CA ALA A 4 56.21 -17.69 -9.97
C ALA A 4 56.01 -17.19 -8.53
N MET A 5 57.10 -17.08 -7.76
CA MET A 5 57.06 -16.52 -6.41
C MET A 5 56.65 -15.04 -6.42
N ILE A 6 57.15 -14.25 -7.38
CA ILE A 6 56.77 -12.85 -7.55
C ILE A 6 55.28 -12.72 -7.88
N HIS A 7 54.73 -13.56 -8.76
CA HIS A 7 53.30 -13.55 -9.08
C HIS A 7 52.42 -13.84 -7.85
N HIS A 8 52.77 -14.85 -7.05
CA HIS A 8 52.01 -15.16 -5.83
C HIS A 8 52.05 -14.03 -4.78
N ILE A 9 53.18 -13.33 -4.65
CA ILE A 9 53.32 -12.18 -3.75
C ILE A 9 52.42 -11.03 -4.24
N VAL A 10 52.41 -10.77 -5.55
CA VAL A 10 51.61 -9.71 -6.16
C VAL A 10 50.10 -10.01 -6.02
N ASP A 11 49.68 -11.25 -6.26
CA ASP A 11 48.27 -11.66 -6.12
C ASP A 11 47.80 -11.55 -4.68
N SER A 12 48.64 -11.97 -3.72
CA SER A 12 48.34 -11.84 -2.29
C SER A 12 48.24 -10.38 -1.86
N PHE A 13 49.15 -9.53 -2.36
CA PHE A 13 49.14 -8.10 -2.11
C PHE A 13 47.87 -7.43 -2.68
N CYS A 14 47.51 -7.75 -3.93
CA CYS A 14 46.28 -7.25 -4.54
C CYS A 14 45.07 -7.69 -3.73
N TYR A 15 44.98 -8.96 -3.34
CA TYR A 15 43.87 -9.50 -2.57
C TYR A 15 43.71 -8.82 -1.20
N ILE A 16 44.81 -8.49 -0.51
CA ILE A 16 44.77 -7.70 0.72
C ILE A 16 44.18 -6.31 0.47
N ILE A 17 44.58 -5.64 -0.60
CA ILE A 17 44.01 -4.34 -0.98
C ILE A 17 42.52 -4.47 -1.27
N GLU A 18 42.09 -5.56 -1.90
CA GLU A 18 40.66 -5.78 -2.18
C GLU A 18 39.82 -5.82 -0.92
N ILE A 19 40.26 -6.62 0.05
CA ILE A 19 39.61 -6.74 1.35
C ILE A 19 39.56 -5.38 2.08
N LEU A 20 40.61 -4.56 1.95
CA LEU A 20 40.66 -3.25 2.60
C LEU A 20 39.65 -2.26 2.00
N TYR A 21 39.54 -2.14 0.69
CA TYR A 21 38.55 -1.24 0.11
C TYR A 21 37.11 -1.79 0.26
N ASP A 22 36.91 -3.11 0.30
CA ASP A 22 35.61 -3.72 0.57
C ASP A 22 35.09 -3.33 1.96
N LEU A 23 35.96 -3.40 2.98
CA LEU A 23 35.62 -2.96 4.34
C LEU A 23 35.26 -1.47 4.40
N ILE A 24 35.98 -0.62 3.67
CA ILE A 24 35.72 0.82 3.60
C ILE A 24 34.37 1.09 2.94
N MET A 25 34.07 0.42 1.82
CA MET A 25 32.79 0.52 1.12
C MET A 25 31.64 0.03 2.01
N LEU A 26 31.78 -1.13 2.66
CA LEU A 26 30.77 -1.65 3.59
C LEU A 26 30.52 -0.71 4.77
N SER A 27 31.56 -0.05 5.29
CA SER A 27 31.44 0.96 6.35
C SER A 27 30.67 2.19 5.89
N SER A 28 30.95 2.68 4.68
CA SER A 28 30.23 3.81 4.10
C SER A 28 28.75 3.48 3.82
N ILE A 29 28.46 2.27 3.33
CA ILE A 29 27.08 1.78 3.06
C ILE A 29 26.30 1.60 4.36
N ALA A 30 26.89 0.96 5.37
CA ALA A 30 26.25 0.74 6.66
C ALA A 30 26.07 2.05 7.44
N GLY A 31 26.89 3.07 7.18
CA GLY A 31 26.93 4.31 7.95
C GLY A 31 27.54 4.12 9.34
N VAL A 32 28.30 3.05 9.53
CA VAL A 32 28.91 2.65 10.81
C VAL A 32 30.42 2.72 10.67
N HIS A 33 31.13 3.30 11.62
CA HIS A 33 32.59 3.35 11.58
C HIS A 33 33.15 1.91 11.65
N ILE A 34 34.22 1.64 10.89
CA ILE A 34 34.85 0.30 10.86
C ILE A 34 35.11 -0.24 12.28
N LYS A 35 35.52 0.61 13.22
CA LYS A 35 35.80 0.21 14.62
C LYS A 35 34.59 -0.31 15.40
N GLU A 36 33.38 0.08 14.99
CA GLU A 36 32.12 -0.30 15.62
C GLU A 36 31.53 -1.58 15.01
N MET A 37 32.08 -2.06 13.90
CA MET A 37 31.69 -3.32 13.27
C MET A 37 32.14 -4.53 14.09
N ARG A 38 31.48 -5.67 13.87
CA ARG A 38 31.80 -6.91 14.59
C ARG A 38 33.10 -7.52 14.09
N HIS A 39 34.18 -7.30 14.84
CA HIS A 39 35.53 -7.86 14.61
C HIS A 39 36.03 -7.80 13.15
N PRO A 40 35.99 -6.63 12.48
CA PRO A 40 36.27 -6.52 11.04
C PRO A 40 37.65 -7.01 10.64
N VAL A 41 38.68 -6.76 11.47
CA VAL A 41 40.06 -7.18 11.21
C VAL A 41 40.20 -8.70 11.28
N ILE A 42 39.58 -9.35 12.26
CA ILE A 42 39.63 -10.81 12.42
C ILE A 42 38.90 -11.47 11.26
N SER A 43 37.72 -10.95 10.90
CA SER A 43 36.94 -11.45 9.75
C SER A 43 37.67 -11.26 8.42
N ALA A 44 38.40 -10.16 8.23
CA ALA A 44 39.22 -9.92 7.05
C ALA A 44 40.41 -10.88 6.95
N ILE A 45 41.12 -11.11 8.05
CA ILE A 45 42.22 -12.09 8.11
C ILE A 45 41.68 -13.50 7.83
N LEU A 46 40.54 -13.85 8.42
CA LEU A 46 39.90 -15.14 8.20
C LEU A 46 39.48 -15.30 6.73
N TYR A 47 38.90 -14.27 6.12
CA TYR A 47 38.52 -14.25 4.71
C TYR A 47 39.73 -14.41 3.79
N PHE A 48 40.84 -13.73 4.09
CA PHE A 48 42.10 -13.88 3.37
C PHE A 48 42.61 -15.33 3.45
N CYS A 49 42.77 -15.87 4.66
CA CYS A 49 43.27 -17.23 4.88
C CYS A 49 42.39 -18.29 4.22
N LEU A 50 41.07 -18.27 4.48
CA LEU A 50 40.14 -19.24 3.87
C LEU A 50 40.06 -19.05 2.36
N GLY A 51 40.08 -17.81 1.87
CA GLY A 51 40.05 -17.53 0.44
C GLY A 51 41.27 -18.07 -0.29
N THR A 52 42.48 -17.84 0.23
CA THR A 52 43.72 -18.42 -0.34
C THR A 52 43.70 -19.95 -0.31
N PHE A 53 43.22 -20.55 0.78
CA PHE A 53 43.08 -22.00 0.93
C PHE A 53 42.12 -22.59 -0.11
N PHE A 54 40.88 -22.07 -0.20
CA PHE A 54 39.89 -22.58 -1.14
C PHE A 54 40.24 -22.30 -2.60
N SER A 55 40.87 -21.16 -2.89
CA SER A 55 41.38 -20.84 -4.24
C SER A 55 42.46 -21.84 -4.68
N SER A 56 43.28 -22.33 -3.74
CA SER A 56 44.29 -23.37 -4.02
C SER A 56 43.69 -24.77 -4.21
N LEU A 57 42.61 -25.10 -3.48
CA LEU A 57 41.96 -26.42 -3.54
C LEU A 57 41.05 -26.58 -4.77
N PHE A 58 40.31 -25.54 -5.13
CA PHE A 58 39.31 -25.58 -6.20
C PHE A 58 39.62 -24.52 -7.26
N PRO A 59 40.58 -24.76 -8.16
CA PRO A 59 40.85 -23.83 -9.25
C PRO A 59 39.65 -23.76 -10.20
N GLY A 60 39.47 -22.61 -10.84
CA GLY A 60 38.40 -22.40 -11.83
C GLY A 60 37.15 -21.74 -11.25
N ALA A 61 36.00 -21.96 -11.91
CA ALA A 61 34.74 -21.30 -11.59
C ALA A 61 34.19 -21.69 -10.20
N LEU A 62 34.40 -22.94 -9.77
CA LEU A 62 33.93 -23.42 -8.46
C LEU A 62 34.60 -22.66 -7.30
N GLY A 63 35.92 -22.46 -7.35
CA GLY A 63 36.64 -21.66 -6.34
C GLY A 63 36.17 -20.22 -6.29
N TRP A 64 35.83 -19.63 -7.44
CA TRP A 64 35.30 -18.27 -7.50
C TRP A 64 33.91 -18.13 -6.88
N ILE A 65 33.03 -19.11 -7.09
CA ILE A 65 31.71 -19.16 -6.44
C ILE A 65 31.86 -19.31 -4.91
N ILE A 66 32.80 -20.15 -4.48
CA ILE A 66 33.11 -20.33 -3.05
C ILE A 66 33.64 -19.02 -2.44
N LEU A 67 34.56 -18.33 -3.13
CA LEU A 67 35.10 -17.03 -2.70
C LEU A 67 34.00 -15.97 -2.58
N CYS A 68 33.08 -15.89 -3.55
CA CYS A 68 31.94 -14.98 -3.50
C CYS A 68 31.02 -15.30 -2.31
N SER A 69 30.77 -16.58 -2.05
CA SER A 69 29.95 -17.04 -0.92
C SER A 69 30.61 -16.71 0.41
N LEU A 70 31.92 -16.91 0.51
CA LEU A 70 32.72 -16.58 1.68
C LEU A 70 32.73 -15.07 1.95
N ALA A 71 32.82 -14.24 0.90
CA ALA A 71 32.74 -12.78 0.99
C ALA A 71 31.37 -12.29 1.48
N TYR A 72 30.30 -12.98 1.08
CA TYR A 72 28.97 -12.68 1.59
C TYR A 72 28.83 -13.06 3.07
N LEU A 73 29.32 -14.24 3.48
CA LEU A 73 29.30 -14.68 4.87
C LEU A 73 30.11 -13.75 5.79
N THR A 74 31.25 -13.25 5.33
CA THR A 74 32.05 -12.27 6.09
C THR A 74 31.31 -10.95 6.22
N THR A 75 30.67 -10.47 5.15
CA THR A 75 29.83 -9.27 5.18
C THR A 75 28.68 -9.41 6.18
N LEU A 76 27.98 -10.56 6.17
CA LEU A 76 26.90 -10.87 7.09
C LEU A 76 27.37 -10.83 8.56
N PHE A 77 28.53 -11.42 8.84
CA PHE A 77 29.11 -11.42 10.18
C PHE A 77 29.53 -10.03 10.65
N ILE A 78 30.20 -9.25 9.78
CA ILE A 78 30.73 -7.91 10.09
C ILE A 78 29.59 -6.92 10.38
N LEU A 79 28.53 -6.93 9.57
CA LEU A 79 27.40 -6.01 9.69
C LEU A 79 26.45 -6.37 10.84
N ASN A 80 26.35 -7.66 11.21
CA ASN A 80 25.47 -8.15 12.28
C ASN A 80 24.00 -7.67 12.13
N THR A 81 23.50 -7.61 10.89
CA THR A 81 22.11 -7.24 10.57
C THR A 81 21.33 -8.44 10.00
N THR A 82 20.12 -8.21 9.46
CA THR A 82 19.35 -9.27 8.80
C THR A 82 20.06 -9.78 7.55
N ILE A 83 19.78 -11.05 7.21
CA ILE A 83 20.32 -11.72 6.02
C ILE A 83 20.07 -10.87 4.77
N PHE A 84 18.85 -10.37 4.60
CA PHE A 84 18.47 -9.59 3.43
C PHE A 84 19.15 -8.22 3.35
N ASN A 85 19.28 -7.51 4.48
CA ASN A 85 19.95 -6.20 4.48
C ASN A 85 21.45 -6.34 4.18
N SER A 86 22.08 -7.37 4.73
CA SER A 86 23.47 -7.71 4.46
C SER A 86 23.69 -8.09 2.99
N LEU A 87 22.73 -8.80 2.37
CA LEU A 87 22.75 -9.13 0.93
C LEU A 87 22.72 -7.87 0.08
N ILE A 88 21.83 -6.94 0.37
CA ILE A 88 21.72 -5.67 -0.38
C ILE A 88 23.00 -4.84 -0.22
N ALA A 89 23.56 -4.75 0.98
CA ALA A 89 24.83 -4.06 1.22
C ALA A 89 25.99 -4.70 0.46
N PHE A 90 26.08 -6.04 0.48
CA PHE A 90 27.07 -6.82 -0.27
C PHE A 90 26.97 -6.56 -1.78
N VAL A 91 25.75 -6.63 -2.33
CA VAL A 91 25.48 -6.41 -3.75
C VAL A 91 25.87 -5.00 -4.18
N ILE A 92 25.49 -3.97 -3.42
CA ILE A 92 25.84 -2.58 -3.73
C ILE A 92 27.37 -2.40 -3.71
N SER A 93 28.04 -2.88 -2.65
CA SER A 93 29.49 -2.77 -2.51
C SER A 93 30.22 -3.37 -3.71
N HIS A 94 29.92 -4.63 -4.02
CA HIS A 94 30.59 -5.36 -5.10
C HIS A 94 30.25 -4.78 -6.48
N THR A 95 29.02 -4.33 -6.71
CA THR A 95 28.64 -3.72 -8.00
C THR A 95 29.44 -2.43 -8.27
N PHE A 96 29.57 -1.56 -7.26
CA PHE A 96 30.35 -0.33 -7.41
C PHE A 96 31.84 -0.59 -7.65
N ILE A 97 32.42 -1.52 -6.89
CA ILE A 97 33.84 -1.90 -7.03
C ILE A 97 34.10 -2.49 -8.42
N LEU A 98 33.24 -3.40 -8.88
CA LEU A 98 33.34 -4.00 -10.22
C LEU A 98 33.24 -2.95 -11.32
N LEU A 99 32.41 -1.92 -11.16
CA LEU A 99 32.30 -0.83 -12.12
C LEU A 99 33.60 -0.02 -12.20
N ILE A 100 34.21 0.27 -11.04
CA ILE A 100 35.51 0.97 -10.96
C ILE A 100 36.61 0.13 -11.61
N GLN A 101 36.73 -1.16 -11.25
CA GLN A 101 37.76 -2.05 -11.78
C GLN A 101 37.64 -2.23 -13.31
N ASN A 102 36.43 -2.45 -13.84
CA ASN A 102 36.25 -2.58 -15.29
C ASN A 102 36.58 -1.27 -16.04
N SER A 103 36.31 -0.11 -15.43
CA SER A 103 36.68 1.19 -15.99
C SER A 103 38.20 1.37 -16.07
N ILE A 104 38.94 0.91 -15.05
CA ILE A 104 40.41 0.94 -15.02
C ILE A 104 41.00 -0.01 -16.06
N ILE A 105 40.46 -1.22 -16.19
CA ILE A 105 40.90 -2.19 -17.20
C ILE A 105 40.73 -1.60 -18.60
N LEU A 106 39.60 -0.93 -18.88
CA LEU A 106 39.36 -0.24 -20.15
C LEU A 106 40.39 0.88 -20.40
N LEU A 107 40.75 1.65 -19.37
CA LEU A 107 41.78 2.69 -19.46
C LEU A 107 43.15 2.10 -19.81
N PHE A 108 43.58 1.04 -19.11
CA PHE A 108 44.87 0.38 -19.36
C PHE A 108 44.96 -0.21 -20.76
N TYR A 109 43.87 -0.81 -21.24
CA TYR A 109 43.79 -1.30 -22.61
C TYR A 109 43.98 -0.18 -23.63
N ARG A 110 43.33 0.97 -23.42
CA ARG A 110 43.43 2.13 -24.34
C ARG A 110 44.83 2.75 -24.39
N VAL A 111 45.58 2.67 -23.29
CA VAL A 111 46.95 3.24 -23.17
C VAL A 111 48.03 2.21 -23.53
N ASN A 112 47.66 0.99 -23.94
CA ASN A 112 48.60 -0.13 -24.22
C ASN A 112 49.53 -0.46 -23.04
N PHE A 113 49.00 -0.37 -21.81
CA PHE A 113 49.75 -0.68 -20.60
C PHE A 113 49.84 -2.20 -20.39
N ASN A 114 50.83 -2.84 -21.03
CA ASN A 114 50.86 -4.29 -21.23
C ASN A 114 51.64 -5.11 -20.19
N ASN A 115 52.26 -4.49 -19.19
CA ASN A 115 52.97 -5.23 -18.14
C ASN A 115 51.97 -5.74 -17.09
N GLN A 116 51.73 -7.05 -17.08
CA GLN A 116 50.73 -7.70 -16.22
C GLN A 116 50.93 -7.43 -14.72
N ILE A 117 52.18 -7.52 -14.23
CA ILE A 117 52.49 -7.31 -12.81
C ILE A 117 52.22 -5.84 -12.44
N ALA A 118 52.73 -4.91 -13.26
CA ALA A 118 52.53 -3.50 -13.03
C ALA A 118 51.05 -3.11 -13.12
N SER A 119 50.28 -3.71 -14.03
CA SER A 119 48.84 -3.42 -14.20
C SER A 119 48.02 -3.90 -13.01
N SER A 120 48.34 -5.04 -12.40
CA SER A 120 47.63 -5.55 -11.22
C SER A 120 47.88 -4.66 -9.99
N ILE A 121 49.13 -4.27 -9.77
CA ILE A 121 49.50 -3.38 -8.64
C ILE A 121 48.91 -1.98 -8.85
N ALA A 122 49.10 -1.38 -10.03
CA ALA A 122 48.56 -0.06 -10.32
C ALA A 122 47.02 -0.06 -10.27
N GLY A 123 46.38 -1.09 -10.83
CA GLY A 123 44.93 -1.23 -10.83
C GLY A 123 44.33 -1.33 -9.43
N SER A 124 44.91 -2.15 -8.56
CA SER A 124 44.45 -2.28 -7.17
C SER A 124 44.63 -0.98 -6.37
N LEU A 125 45.77 -0.30 -6.50
CA LEU A 125 46.03 0.98 -5.82
C LEU A 125 45.12 2.12 -6.33
N ILE A 126 44.87 2.18 -7.64
CA ILE A 126 43.95 3.16 -8.23
C ILE A 126 42.52 2.86 -7.77
N THR A 127 42.10 1.60 -7.76
CA THR A 127 40.77 1.18 -7.27
C THR A 127 40.60 1.58 -5.81
N PHE A 128 41.60 1.30 -4.97
CA PHE A 128 41.60 1.70 -3.56
C PHE A 128 41.43 3.22 -3.39
N SER A 129 42.19 4.00 -4.16
CA SER A 129 42.15 5.46 -4.10
C SER A 129 40.79 6.02 -4.53
N ILE A 130 40.23 5.51 -5.63
CA ILE A 130 38.91 5.90 -6.14
C ILE A 130 37.81 5.48 -5.16
N ALA A 131 37.85 4.26 -4.63
CA ALA A 131 36.88 3.76 -3.64
C ALA A 131 36.88 4.63 -2.36
N CYS A 132 38.06 5.04 -1.88
CA CYS A 132 38.18 5.95 -0.74
C CYS A 132 37.59 7.33 -1.05
N ALA A 133 37.84 7.88 -2.23
CA ALA A 133 37.29 9.17 -2.65
C ALA A 133 35.76 9.11 -2.78
N ILE A 134 35.25 8.07 -3.43
CA ILE A 134 33.82 7.82 -3.63
C ILE A 134 33.09 7.65 -2.29
N CYS A 135 33.63 6.85 -1.37
CA CYS A 135 33.08 6.68 -0.02
C CYS A 135 32.93 7.98 0.77
N ARG A 136 33.74 8.99 0.44
CA ARG A 136 33.76 10.29 1.14
C ARG A 136 32.87 11.34 0.48
N LEU A 137 32.72 11.27 -0.85
CA LEU A 137 31.96 12.22 -1.65
C LEU A 137 30.48 11.83 -1.81
N LEU A 138 30.18 10.53 -1.86
CA LEU A 138 28.83 10.03 -2.10
C LEU A 138 28.16 9.58 -0.78
N PRO A 139 26.89 9.97 -0.53
CA PRO A 139 26.17 9.59 0.69
C PRO A 139 25.60 8.16 0.58
N PHE A 140 26.48 7.15 0.56
CA PHE A 140 26.08 5.74 0.40
C PHE A 140 25.07 5.28 1.44
N HIS A 141 25.23 5.69 2.70
CA HIS A 141 24.27 5.36 3.75
C HIS A 141 22.85 5.86 3.44
N SER A 142 22.71 7.07 2.91
CA SER A 142 21.41 7.63 2.53
C SER A 142 20.77 6.83 1.39
N PHE A 143 21.57 6.51 0.37
CA PHE A 143 21.12 5.67 -0.75
C PHE A 143 20.68 4.27 -0.28
N TYR A 144 21.48 3.63 0.56
CA TYR A 144 21.18 2.32 1.13
C TYR A 144 19.91 2.32 2.00
N SER A 145 19.76 3.32 2.87
CA SER A 145 18.58 3.48 3.72
C SER A 145 17.31 3.72 2.90
N GLN A 146 17.37 4.55 1.85
CA GLN A 146 16.26 4.75 0.92
C GLN A 146 15.89 3.46 0.18
N LEU A 147 16.88 2.66 -0.22
CA LEU A 147 16.64 1.42 -0.94
C LEU A 147 16.03 0.34 -0.06
N ILE A 148 16.44 0.24 1.21
CA ILE A 148 15.85 -0.68 2.19
C ILE A 148 14.44 -0.28 2.58
N ASN A 149 14.18 1.02 2.75
CA ASN A 149 12.85 1.51 3.13
C ASN A 149 11.93 1.68 1.91
N GLY A 150 12.49 1.59 0.71
CA GLY A 150 11.77 1.74 -0.55
C GLY A 150 10.93 0.52 -0.93
N LYS A 151 10.37 0.61 -2.14
CA LYS A 151 9.52 -0.44 -2.71
C LYS A 151 10.30 -1.74 -2.87
N PHE A 152 9.60 -2.87 -2.81
CA PHE A 152 10.23 -4.18 -3.07
C PHE A 152 10.93 -4.22 -4.43
N LEU A 153 10.43 -3.49 -5.44
CA LEU A 153 10.96 -3.52 -6.80
C LEU A 153 12.42 -3.08 -6.86
N SER A 154 12.75 -1.95 -6.20
CA SER A 154 14.11 -1.39 -6.28
C SER A 154 15.15 -2.34 -5.68
N LYS A 155 14.76 -3.12 -4.66
CA LYS A 155 15.62 -4.11 -4.01
C LYS A 155 15.92 -5.28 -4.96
N TYR A 156 14.90 -5.80 -5.63
CA TYR A 156 15.05 -6.89 -6.59
C TYR A 156 15.82 -6.47 -7.85
N LEU A 157 15.57 -5.28 -8.38
CA LEU A 157 16.28 -4.75 -9.54
C LEU A 157 17.78 -4.70 -9.29
N VAL A 158 18.21 -4.23 -8.12
CA VAL A 158 19.64 -4.20 -7.75
C VAL A 158 20.26 -5.61 -7.68
N ILE A 159 19.53 -6.60 -7.16
CA ILE A 159 19.98 -8.00 -7.15
C ILE A 159 20.11 -8.54 -8.57
N HIS A 160 19.12 -8.28 -9.44
CA HIS A 160 19.12 -8.75 -10.82
C HIS A 160 20.26 -8.14 -11.65
N VAL A 161 20.52 -6.84 -11.52
CA VAL A 161 21.67 -6.19 -12.17
C VAL A 161 22.99 -6.83 -11.74
N PHE A 162 23.15 -7.12 -10.45
CA PHE A 162 24.34 -7.79 -9.94
C PHE A 162 24.48 -9.22 -10.48
N LEU A 163 23.39 -9.99 -10.58
CA LEU A 163 23.43 -11.33 -11.16
C LEU A 163 23.88 -11.31 -12.62
N ILE A 164 23.44 -10.32 -13.42
CA ILE A 164 23.89 -10.16 -14.81
C ILE A 164 25.39 -9.86 -14.87
N ILE A 165 25.88 -8.93 -14.03
CA ILE A 165 27.31 -8.58 -13.97
C ILE A 165 28.15 -9.80 -13.55
N MET A 166 27.69 -10.56 -12.56
CA MET A 166 28.37 -11.77 -12.11
C MET A 166 28.40 -12.86 -13.20
N LEU A 167 27.31 -13.02 -13.94
CA LEU A 167 27.27 -13.94 -15.08
C LEU A 167 28.27 -13.53 -16.17
N GLU A 168 28.30 -12.24 -16.54
CA GLU A 168 29.24 -11.69 -17.53
C GLU A 168 30.70 -11.97 -17.10
N LEU A 169 31.04 -11.66 -15.85
CA LEU A 169 32.40 -11.86 -15.32
C LEU A 169 32.79 -13.34 -15.29
N GLY A 170 31.88 -14.22 -14.88
CA GLY A 170 32.13 -15.66 -14.85
C GLY A 170 32.41 -16.21 -16.25
N LEU A 171 31.62 -15.81 -17.24
CA LEU A 171 31.81 -16.19 -18.65
C LEU A 171 33.15 -15.66 -19.20
N ARG A 172 33.47 -14.37 -18.97
CA ARG A 172 34.73 -13.77 -19.42
C ARG A 172 35.96 -14.44 -18.80
N LYS A 173 35.89 -14.81 -17.53
CA LYS A 173 37.05 -15.30 -16.76
C LYS A 173 37.36 -16.77 -17.00
N TYR A 174 36.34 -17.61 -17.14
CA TYR A 174 36.52 -19.08 -17.12
C TYR A 174 36.18 -19.77 -18.42
N SER A 175 35.61 -19.06 -19.38
CA SER A 175 35.21 -19.68 -20.62
C SER A 175 36.18 -19.30 -21.75
N THR A 176 36.54 -20.29 -22.56
CA THR A 176 37.55 -20.18 -23.63
C THR A 176 36.94 -19.85 -24.99
N PHE A 177 35.61 -19.82 -25.08
CA PHE A 177 34.91 -19.41 -26.30
C PHE A 177 35.20 -17.94 -26.65
N ASN A 178 35.13 -17.65 -27.95
CA ASN A 178 35.24 -16.28 -28.44
C ASN A 178 34.14 -15.40 -27.85
N THR A 179 34.44 -14.10 -27.65
CA THR A 179 33.51 -13.09 -27.13
C THR A 179 32.17 -13.05 -27.87
N ILE A 180 32.18 -13.43 -29.16
CA ILE A 180 31.00 -13.55 -30.03
C ILE A 180 29.95 -14.53 -29.50
N ILE A 181 30.36 -15.58 -28.75
CA ILE A 181 29.44 -16.60 -28.20
C ILE A 181 28.80 -16.14 -26.88
N TYR A 182 29.48 -15.31 -26.07
CA TYR A 182 28.92 -14.84 -24.78
C TYR A 182 27.92 -13.70 -24.94
N ILE A 183 28.09 -12.82 -25.94
CA ILE A 183 27.16 -11.71 -26.18
C ILE A 183 25.70 -12.19 -26.31
N PRO A 184 25.38 -13.19 -27.16
CA PRO A 184 24.00 -13.69 -27.26
C PRO A 184 23.55 -14.42 -25.98
N LEU A 185 24.44 -15.09 -25.27
CA LEU A 185 24.12 -15.76 -24.00
C LEU A 185 23.74 -14.75 -22.91
N ILE A 186 24.54 -13.69 -22.73
CA ILE A 186 24.28 -12.59 -21.79
C ILE A 186 22.99 -11.87 -22.18
N SER A 187 22.78 -11.61 -23.48
CA SER A 187 21.54 -11.01 -23.97
C SER A 187 20.32 -11.88 -23.64
N PHE A 188 20.42 -13.20 -23.78
CA PHE A 188 19.33 -14.13 -23.44
C PHE A 188 19.00 -14.08 -21.95
N PHE A 189 20.01 -14.14 -21.06
CA PHE A 189 19.80 -14.01 -19.62
C PHE A 189 19.22 -12.65 -19.22
N THR A 190 19.66 -11.57 -19.89
CA THR A 190 19.13 -10.22 -19.65
C THR A 190 17.64 -10.14 -20.00
N VAL A 191 17.20 -10.79 -21.08
CA VAL A 191 15.78 -10.86 -21.44
C VAL A 191 14.97 -11.61 -20.39
N ILE A 192 15.48 -12.74 -19.87
CA ILE A 192 14.81 -13.49 -18.79
C ILE A 192 14.62 -12.58 -17.58
N VAL A 193 15.68 -11.87 -17.16
CA VAL A 193 15.63 -10.93 -16.04
C VAL A 193 14.59 -9.84 -16.27
N LEU A 194 14.55 -9.23 -17.46
CA LEU A 194 13.57 -8.20 -17.81
C LEU A 194 12.12 -8.72 -17.71
N ILE A 195 11.87 -9.95 -18.17
CA ILE A 195 10.55 -10.59 -18.03
C ILE A 195 10.19 -10.74 -16.55
N THR A 196 11.13 -11.23 -15.73
CA THR A 196 10.88 -11.37 -14.28
C THR A 196 10.59 -10.03 -13.61
N ASP A 197 11.30 -8.96 -13.98
CA ASP A 197 11.07 -7.62 -13.44
C ASP A 197 9.69 -7.06 -13.82
N ILE A 198 9.22 -7.32 -15.06
CA ILE A 198 7.87 -6.94 -15.52
C ILE A 198 6.80 -7.68 -14.72
N VAL A 199 6.99 -8.98 -14.48
CA VAL A 199 6.06 -9.77 -13.67
C VAL A 199 6.00 -9.22 -12.24
N ILE A 200 7.16 -8.94 -11.61
CA ILE A 200 7.22 -8.37 -10.25
C ILE A 200 6.53 -6.99 -10.20
N LEU A 201 6.73 -6.15 -11.22
CA LEU A 201 6.05 -4.87 -11.35
C LEU A 201 4.53 -5.03 -11.36
N SER A 202 4.01 -5.95 -12.17
CA SER A 202 2.58 -6.22 -12.24
C SER A 202 2.03 -6.72 -10.90
N GLN A 203 2.76 -7.59 -10.20
CA GLN A 203 2.37 -8.10 -8.88
C GLN A 203 2.29 -6.99 -7.84
N GLN A 204 3.21 -6.03 -7.85
CA GLN A 204 3.17 -4.90 -6.91
C GLN A 204 1.95 -4.00 -7.09
N GLN A 205 1.51 -3.80 -8.34
CA GLN A 205 0.28 -3.04 -8.60
C GLN A 205 -0.94 -3.75 -8.03
N ILE A 206 -1.01 -5.07 -8.18
CA ILE A 206 -2.08 -5.89 -7.62
C ILE A 206 -2.09 -5.82 -6.09
N ILE A 207 -0.93 -6.00 -5.46
CA ILE A 207 -0.80 -5.93 -4.00
C ILE A 207 -1.22 -4.56 -3.48
N SER A 208 -0.79 -3.48 -4.15
CA SER A 208 -1.19 -2.13 -3.76
C SER A 208 -2.70 -1.91 -3.83
N LYS A 209 -3.36 -2.50 -4.84
CA LYS A 209 -4.82 -2.43 -4.96
C LYS A 209 -5.50 -3.25 -3.84
N GLN A 210 -5.04 -4.46 -3.59
CA GLN A 210 -5.55 -5.32 -2.53
C GLN A 210 -5.43 -4.67 -1.15
N GLN A 211 -4.31 -3.99 -0.87
CA GLN A 211 -4.14 -3.23 0.38
C GLN A 211 -5.14 -2.08 0.51
N HIS A 212 -5.44 -1.39 -0.58
CA HIS A 212 -6.45 -0.34 -0.58
C HIS A 212 -7.85 -0.90 -0.31
N ASP A 213 -8.20 -2.01 -0.95
CA ASP A 213 -9.50 -2.67 -0.78
C ASP A 213 -9.66 -3.21 0.66
N LEU A 214 -8.61 -3.80 1.23
CA LEU A 214 -8.58 -4.24 2.63
C LEU A 214 -8.72 -3.09 3.63
N ALA A 215 -8.04 -1.96 3.38
CA ALA A 215 -8.16 -0.78 4.23
C ALA A 215 -9.60 -0.26 4.26
N ASN A 216 -10.27 -0.28 3.10
CA ASN A 216 -11.68 0.06 2.99
C ASN A 216 -12.55 -0.94 3.77
N TYR A 217 -12.34 -2.25 3.61
CA TYR A 217 -13.08 -3.28 4.35
C TYR A 217 -13.00 -3.10 5.88
N ASN A 218 -11.80 -2.84 6.40
CA ASN A 218 -11.57 -2.63 7.83
C ASN A 218 -12.33 -1.41 8.40
N ILE A 219 -12.63 -0.40 7.58
CA ILE A 219 -13.43 0.76 8.00
C ILE A 219 -14.89 0.38 8.19
N TYR A 220 -15.42 -0.53 7.36
CA TYR A 220 -16.85 -0.88 7.35
C TYR A 220 -17.18 -2.04 8.28
N GLN A 221 -16.23 -2.91 8.58
CA GLN A 221 -16.42 -4.04 9.49
C GLN A 221 -17.11 -3.65 10.82
N PRO A 222 -16.65 -2.65 11.59
CA PRO A 222 -17.32 -2.28 12.84
C PRO A 222 -18.76 -1.78 12.63
N MET A 223 -19.05 -1.08 11.52
CA MET A 223 -20.42 -0.63 11.22
C MET A 223 -21.37 -1.79 10.92
N MET A 224 -20.83 -2.87 10.35
CA MET A 224 -21.60 -4.07 10.04
C MET A 224 -21.82 -4.92 11.30
N ASP A 225 -20.81 -5.04 12.16
CA ASP A 225 -20.92 -5.72 13.45
C ASP A 225 -21.98 -5.02 14.34
N ASP A 226 -21.95 -3.69 14.44
CA ASP A 226 -22.94 -2.89 15.17
C ASP A 226 -24.37 -3.09 14.61
N LEU A 227 -24.52 -3.15 13.28
CA LEU A 227 -25.81 -3.41 12.64
C LEU A 227 -26.31 -4.82 12.95
N ILE A 228 -25.43 -5.83 12.84
CA ILE A 228 -25.79 -7.23 13.11
C ILE A 228 -26.19 -7.41 14.57
N GLU A 229 -25.47 -6.80 15.50
CA GLU A 229 -25.79 -6.84 16.93
C GLU A 229 -27.18 -6.23 17.21
N ASP A 230 -27.47 -5.05 16.65
CA ASP A 230 -28.78 -4.40 16.80
C ASP A 230 -29.92 -5.21 16.17
N VAL A 231 -29.70 -5.79 14.98
CA VAL A 231 -30.68 -6.67 14.32
C VAL A 231 -30.96 -7.89 15.17
N THR A 232 -29.91 -8.52 15.71
CA THR A 232 -30.04 -9.71 16.56
C THR A 232 -30.75 -9.37 17.86
N GLY A 233 -30.45 -8.20 18.45
CA GLY A 233 -31.18 -7.67 19.61
C GLY A 233 -32.67 -7.49 19.32
N ARG A 234 -33.03 -6.84 18.21
CA ARG A 234 -34.44 -6.69 17.84
C ARG A 234 -35.14 -8.00 17.53
N GLN A 235 -34.45 -8.96 16.90
CA GLN A 235 -35.02 -10.30 16.68
C GLN A 235 -35.36 -10.95 18.03
N HIS A 236 -34.47 -10.84 19.01
CA HIS A 236 -34.73 -11.34 20.36
C HIS A 236 -35.92 -10.63 21.03
N ASP A 237 -36.05 -9.31 20.87
CA ASP A 237 -37.18 -8.55 21.40
C ASP A 237 -38.50 -8.97 20.72
N PHE A 238 -38.51 -9.15 19.40
CA PHE A 238 -39.66 -9.70 18.67
C PHE A 238 -40.05 -11.10 19.16
N ASP A 239 -39.07 -11.99 19.36
CA ASP A 239 -39.32 -13.34 19.87
C ASP A 239 -39.90 -13.31 21.29
N ASN A 240 -39.47 -12.36 22.12
CA ASN A 240 -40.03 -12.13 23.45
C ASN A 240 -41.49 -11.66 23.38
N ILE A 241 -41.81 -10.73 22.49
CA ILE A 241 -43.19 -10.24 22.32
C ILE A 241 -44.09 -11.36 21.80
N LEU A 242 -43.64 -12.12 20.80
CA LEU A 242 -44.35 -13.31 20.30
C LEU A 242 -44.59 -14.33 21.41
N THR A 243 -43.58 -14.58 22.25
CA THR A 243 -43.70 -15.44 23.42
C THR A 243 -44.74 -14.88 24.40
N GLY A 244 -44.71 -13.59 24.69
CA GLY A 244 -45.70 -12.91 25.52
C GLY A 244 -47.13 -13.10 24.99
N ILE A 245 -47.35 -12.87 23.69
CA ILE A 245 -48.63 -13.10 23.02
C ILE A 245 -49.09 -14.56 23.15
N ARG A 246 -48.17 -15.52 22.98
CA ARG A 246 -48.48 -16.96 23.17
C ARG A 246 -48.85 -17.30 24.61
N MET A 247 -48.38 -16.52 25.59
CA MET A 247 -48.71 -16.71 27.00
C MET A 247 -50.04 -16.08 27.41
N LEU A 248 -50.56 -15.09 26.66
CA LEU A 248 -51.80 -14.37 27.00
C LEU A 248 -53.02 -15.27 27.29
N PRO A 249 -53.28 -16.36 26.54
CA PRO A 249 -54.41 -17.26 26.84
C PRO A 249 -54.29 -17.99 28.18
N TYR A 250 -53.08 -18.07 28.75
CA TYR A 250 -52.81 -18.71 30.04
C TYR A 250 -52.79 -17.70 31.21
N THR A 251 -52.62 -16.40 30.93
CA THR A 251 -52.55 -15.34 31.94
C THR A 251 -53.85 -14.55 32.09
N HIS A 252 -54.72 -14.55 31.08
CA HIS A 252 -56.02 -13.87 31.11
C HIS A 252 -57.17 -14.88 31.13
N THR A 253 -58.09 -14.72 32.09
CA THR A 253 -59.18 -15.68 32.35
C THR A 253 -60.49 -15.31 31.67
N ASP A 254 -60.70 -14.05 31.28
CA ASP A 254 -61.90 -13.57 30.58
C ASP A 254 -61.59 -13.02 29.18
N TYR A 255 -62.59 -13.11 28.29
CA TYR A 255 -62.45 -12.71 26.88
C TYR A 255 -62.14 -11.22 26.71
N SER A 256 -62.70 -10.35 27.56
CA SER A 256 -62.52 -8.90 27.44
C SER A 256 -61.08 -8.50 27.77
N SER A 257 -60.54 -9.03 28.87
CA SER A 257 -59.14 -8.83 29.28
C SER A 257 -58.16 -9.40 28.25
N LEU A 258 -58.42 -10.61 27.73
CA LEU A 258 -57.59 -11.20 26.67
C LEU A 258 -57.61 -10.35 25.39
N LYS A 259 -58.79 -9.87 24.98
CA LYS A 259 -58.95 -9.03 23.79
C LYS A 259 -58.16 -7.72 23.91
N GLU A 260 -58.22 -7.04 25.06
CA GLU A 260 -57.47 -5.80 25.29
C GLU A 260 -55.95 -6.05 25.31
N ALA A 261 -55.50 -7.10 26.00
CA ALA A 261 -54.08 -7.45 26.03
C ALA A 261 -53.53 -7.79 24.64
N LEU A 262 -54.31 -8.51 23.83
CA LEU A 262 -53.91 -8.91 22.48
C LEU A 262 -53.87 -7.71 21.51
N ILE A 263 -54.80 -6.75 21.64
CA ILE A 263 -54.75 -5.48 20.89
C ILE A 263 -53.51 -4.67 21.30
N SER A 264 -53.25 -4.51 22.60
CA SER A 264 -52.09 -3.78 23.11
C SER A 264 -50.76 -4.38 22.61
N SER A 265 -50.59 -5.70 22.70
CA SER A 265 -49.39 -6.37 22.20
C SER A 265 -49.29 -6.30 20.67
N SER A 266 -50.41 -6.30 19.94
CA SER A 266 -50.40 -6.12 18.49
C SER A 266 -49.96 -4.71 18.07
N ASP A 267 -50.38 -3.69 18.82
CA ASP A 267 -49.95 -2.31 18.59
C ASP A 267 -48.45 -2.13 18.86
N GLU A 268 -47.92 -2.83 19.87
CA GLU A 268 -46.49 -2.88 20.19
C GLU A 268 -45.68 -3.50 19.04
N VAL A 269 -46.07 -4.69 18.53
CA VAL A 269 -45.44 -5.34 17.36
C VAL A 269 -45.48 -4.45 16.12
N ILE A 270 -46.61 -3.79 15.85
CA ILE A 270 -46.78 -2.91 14.67
C ILE A 270 -45.85 -1.69 14.76
N SER A 271 -45.65 -1.15 15.97
CA SER A 271 -44.77 0.00 16.19
C SER A 271 -43.31 -0.35 15.94
N GLU A 272 -42.87 -1.54 16.34
CA GLU A 272 -41.50 -2.01 16.23
C GLU A 272 -41.16 -2.45 14.79
N TYR A 273 -42.12 -3.05 14.07
CA TYR A 273 -41.94 -3.50 12.68
C TYR A 273 -41.62 -2.36 11.71
N ARG A 274 -42.10 -1.14 11.96
CA ARG A 274 -41.84 0.06 11.12
C ARG A 274 -40.38 0.49 11.07
N THR A 275 -39.51 -0.04 11.93
CA THR A 275 -38.08 0.33 12.00
C THR A 275 -37.14 -0.62 11.23
N THR A 276 -37.67 -1.57 10.44
CA THR A 276 -36.89 -2.63 9.76
C THR A 276 -36.74 -2.48 8.23
N GLU A 277 -37.19 -1.36 7.63
CA GLU A 277 -37.13 -1.20 6.16
C GLU A 277 -35.70 -1.25 5.60
N LEU A 278 -34.71 -0.73 6.33
CA LEU A 278 -33.30 -0.80 5.94
C LEU A 278 -32.77 -2.24 5.86
N LEU A 279 -33.30 -3.16 6.68
CA LEU A 279 -32.84 -4.55 6.75
C LEU A 279 -33.24 -5.38 5.53
N LYS A 280 -34.22 -4.89 4.76
CA LYS A 280 -34.72 -5.56 3.56
C LYS A 280 -33.89 -5.22 2.32
N ILE A 281 -33.01 -4.23 2.40
CA ILE A 281 -32.16 -3.78 1.30
C ILE A 281 -31.03 -4.80 1.07
N ASN A 282 -30.73 -5.12 -0.19
CA ASN A 282 -29.67 -6.08 -0.56
C ASN A 282 -28.24 -5.59 -0.29
N MET A 283 -28.02 -4.27 -0.23
CA MET A 283 -26.72 -3.64 0.02
C MET A 283 -26.49 -3.38 1.51
N PHE A 284 -26.01 -4.40 2.23
CA PHE A 284 -25.88 -4.36 3.70
C PHE A 284 -24.92 -3.29 4.22
N VAL A 285 -23.86 -2.95 3.47
CA VAL A 285 -22.92 -1.89 3.90
C VAL A 285 -23.61 -0.52 3.88
N ILE A 286 -24.45 -0.27 2.88
CA ILE A 286 -25.28 0.94 2.82
C ILE A 286 -26.30 0.96 3.96
N ALA A 287 -26.98 -0.16 4.20
CA ALA A 287 -27.95 -0.25 5.30
C ALA A 287 -27.30 0.05 6.66
N GLY A 288 -26.15 -0.57 6.95
CA GLY A 288 -25.37 -0.33 8.17
C GLY A 288 -24.90 1.11 8.31
N PHE A 289 -24.41 1.69 7.22
CA PHE A 289 -23.97 3.08 7.22
C PHE A 289 -25.13 4.05 7.51
N ILE A 290 -26.27 3.91 6.83
CA ILE A 290 -27.44 4.77 7.02
C ILE A 290 -27.97 4.63 8.46
N TYR A 291 -28.01 3.39 8.98
CA TYR A 291 -28.39 3.14 10.36
C TYR A 291 -27.49 3.88 11.35
N SER A 292 -26.16 3.81 11.16
CA SER A 292 -25.21 4.53 12.01
C SER A 292 -25.43 6.05 11.99
N LYS A 293 -25.78 6.61 10.82
CA LYS A 293 -26.10 8.03 10.65
C LYS A 293 -27.43 8.42 11.30
N GLN A 294 -28.42 7.54 11.25
CA GLN A 294 -29.68 7.74 11.96
C GLN A 294 -29.45 7.84 13.47
N LYS A 295 -28.65 6.93 14.04
CA LYS A 295 -28.26 6.98 15.47
C LYS A 295 -27.44 8.22 15.81
N GLN A 296 -26.54 8.64 14.92
CA GLN A 296 -25.79 9.88 15.11
C GLN A 296 -26.72 11.10 15.14
N ALA A 297 -27.71 11.17 14.26
CA ALA A 297 -28.71 12.24 14.22
C ALA A 297 -29.58 12.25 15.49
N GLU A 298 -30.05 11.08 15.95
CA GLU A 298 -30.84 10.93 17.17
C GLU A 298 -30.09 11.48 18.41
N LYS A 299 -28.79 11.17 18.54
CA LYS A 299 -27.92 11.71 19.60
C LYS A 299 -27.75 13.23 19.55
N ALA A 300 -27.88 13.82 18.36
CA ALA A 300 -27.85 15.26 18.14
C ALA A 300 -29.26 15.91 18.17
N HIS A 301 -30.27 15.19 18.66
CA HIS A 301 -31.66 15.63 18.70
C HIS A 301 -32.25 16.02 17.33
N LYS A 302 -31.77 15.41 16.25
CA LYS A 302 -32.25 15.58 14.87
C LYS A 302 -32.90 14.30 14.37
N LYS A 303 -33.85 14.40 13.44
CA LYS A 303 -34.55 13.23 12.89
C LYS A 303 -34.12 12.93 11.44
N LEU A 304 -33.64 11.71 11.20
CA LEU A 304 -33.39 11.19 9.85
C LEU A 304 -34.51 10.20 9.50
N ASN A 305 -35.45 10.62 8.64
CA ASN A 305 -36.49 9.75 8.11
C ASN A 305 -35.96 9.02 6.88
N ILE A 306 -36.22 7.72 6.78
CA ILE A 306 -35.77 6.89 5.66
C ILE A 306 -37.01 6.35 4.95
N VAL A 307 -37.01 6.45 3.62
CA VAL A 307 -38.08 5.95 2.76
C VAL A 307 -37.43 5.09 1.69
N VAL A 308 -37.73 3.79 1.70
CA VAL A 308 -37.18 2.83 0.73
C VAL A 308 -38.24 2.52 -0.32
N HIS A 309 -38.01 2.96 -1.56
CA HIS A 309 -38.91 2.69 -2.69
C HIS A 309 -38.58 1.36 -3.38
N SER A 310 -37.31 0.96 -3.38
CA SER A 310 -36.85 -0.33 -3.88
C SER A 310 -35.85 -0.97 -2.92
N TYR A 311 -36.07 -2.26 -2.60
CA TYR A 311 -35.19 -3.07 -1.77
C TYR A 311 -34.05 -3.73 -2.57
N LEU A 312 -34.20 -3.84 -3.89
CA LEU A 312 -33.17 -4.35 -4.79
C LEU A 312 -32.45 -3.15 -5.44
N LEU A 313 -31.37 -2.71 -4.77
CA LEU A 313 -30.53 -1.63 -5.25
C LEU A 313 -29.47 -2.18 -6.22
N GLU A 314 -29.40 -1.57 -7.40
CA GLU A 314 -28.41 -1.86 -8.42
C GLU A 314 -27.59 -0.61 -8.70
N SER A 315 -26.27 -0.74 -8.85
CA SER A 315 -25.39 0.40 -9.08
C SER A 315 -24.14 0.00 -9.84
N ARG A 316 -23.66 0.89 -10.71
CA ARG A 316 -22.34 0.77 -11.36
C ARG A 316 -21.19 1.20 -10.45
N MET A 317 -21.52 1.95 -9.41
CA MET A 317 -20.60 2.37 -8.37
C MET A 317 -20.60 1.34 -7.24
N PRO A 318 -19.41 0.86 -6.80
CA PRO A 318 -19.34 -0.11 -5.73
C PRO A 318 -19.79 0.48 -4.39
N GLU A 319 -20.32 -0.35 -3.49
CA GLU A 319 -20.98 0.08 -2.24
C GLU A 319 -20.13 1.03 -1.40
N TYR A 320 -18.81 0.82 -1.31
CA TYR A 320 -17.91 1.70 -0.54
C TYR A 320 -17.80 3.13 -1.10
N GLU A 321 -18.02 3.33 -2.40
CA GLU A 321 -18.10 4.67 -2.99
C GLU A 321 -19.50 5.26 -2.81
N LEU A 322 -20.55 4.44 -2.82
CA LEU A 322 -21.90 4.87 -2.48
C LEU A 322 -22.02 5.32 -1.01
N VAL A 323 -21.33 4.65 -0.09
CA VAL A 323 -21.23 5.10 1.32
C VAL A 323 -20.62 6.49 1.41
N ARG A 324 -19.61 6.80 0.59
CA ARG A 324 -19.04 8.17 0.53
C ARG A 324 -20.04 9.19 -0.04
N VAL A 325 -20.80 8.82 -1.08
CA VAL A 325 -21.89 9.64 -1.62
C VAL A 325 -22.94 9.92 -0.54
N LEU A 326 -23.44 8.87 0.12
CA LEU A 326 -24.41 8.96 1.22
C LEU A 326 -23.88 9.81 2.36
N GLY A 327 -22.63 9.60 2.78
CA GLY A 327 -22.01 10.39 3.85
C GLY A 327 -22.01 11.87 3.53
N ILE A 328 -21.59 12.26 2.31
CA ILE A 328 -21.59 13.66 1.90
C ILE A 328 -23.01 14.25 1.88
N LEU A 329 -23.99 13.51 1.33
CA LEU A 329 -25.37 13.99 1.22
C LEU A 329 -26.05 14.11 2.59
N ILE A 330 -25.95 13.07 3.42
CA ILE A 330 -26.57 13.01 4.75
C ILE A 330 -25.90 14.03 5.68
N ASP A 331 -24.58 14.13 5.69
CA ASP A 331 -23.89 15.12 6.54
C ASP A 331 -24.28 16.55 6.12
N ASN A 332 -24.28 16.84 4.82
CA ASN A 332 -24.67 18.15 4.32
C ASN A 332 -26.12 18.51 4.68
N ALA A 333 -27.04 17.54 4.63
CA ALA A 333 -28.44 17.75 5.01
C ALA A 333 -28.62 17.89 6.52
N LEU A 334 -27.99 17.03 7.34
CA LEU A 334 -28.04 17.10 8.80
C LEU A 334 -27.40 18.36 9.35
N GLU A 335 -26.32 18.85 8.74
CA GLU A 335 -25.67 20.11 9.12
C GLU A 335 -26.50 21.34 8.74
N ALA A 336 -27.36 21.24 7.73
CA ALA A 336 -28.20 22.34 7.26
C ALA A 336 -29.48 22.55 8.10
N ILE A 337 -29.91 21.54 8.86
CA ILE A 337 -31.11 21.59 9.71
C ILE A 337 -30.78 21.94 11.17
N SER A 338 -31.75 22.52 11.87
CA SER A 338 -31.62 22.87 13.29
C SER A 338 -31.83 21.66 14.20
N GLU A 339 -31.57 21.79 15.50
CA GLU A 339 -32.02 20.78 16.47
C GLU A 339 -33.55 20.66 16.41
N HIS A 340 -34.06 19.44 16.57
CA HIS A 340 -35.48 19.06 16.45
C HIS A 340 -36.10 19.14 15.04
N ASP A 341 -35.36 19.60 14.03
CA ASP A 341 -35.77 19.47 12.64
C ASP A 341 -35.53 18.05 12.11
N SER A 342 -36.06 17.79 10.91
CA SER A 342 -35.91 16.51 10.22
C SER A 342 -35.38 16.65 8.80
N MET A 343 -34.70 15.61 8.34
CA MET A 343 -34.41 15.37 6.93
C MET A 343 -34.99 14.03 6.49
N THR A 344 -35.22 13.89 5.19
CA THR A 344 -35.71 12.64 4.59
C THR A 344 -34.72 12.13 3.57
N LEU A 345 -34.38 10.84 3.66
CA LEU A 345 -33.56 10.10 2.70
C LEU A 345 -34.46 9.12 1.94
N HIS A 346 -34.50 9.25 0.62
CA HIS A 346 -35.13 8.28 -0.26
C HIS A 346 -34.08 7.41 -0.95
N LEU A 347 -34.31 6.10 -0.93
CA LEU A 347 -33.53 5.11 -1.66
C LEU A 347 -34.43 4.46 -2.71
N ASP A 348 -33.99 4.52 -3.96
CA ASP A 348 -34.68 3.89 -5.08
C ASP A 348 -33.66 3.29 -6.07
N SER A 349 -34.15 2.47 -6.99
CA SER A 349 -33.33 1.78 -7.99
C SER A 349 -34.12 1.65 -9.28
N ARG A 350 -33.57 2.17 -10.38
CA ARG A 350 -34.21 2.15 -11.68
C ARG A 350 -33.18 2.01 -12.80
N ASP A 351 -33.49 1.19 -13.80
CA ASP A 351 -32.66 1.01 -15.01
C ASP A 351 -31.19 0.63 -14.70
N GLY A 352 -30.98 -0.22 -13.67
CA GLY A 352 -29.66 -0.65 -13.21
C GLY A 352 -28.82 0.44 -12.53
N ARG A 353 -29.49 1.49 -12.02
CA ARG A 353 -28.87 2.62 -11.34
C ARG A 353 -29.55 2.89 -10.01
N ILE A 354 -28.74 3.27 -9.03
CA ILE A 354 -29.24 3.65 -7.72
C ILE A 354 -29.59 5.13 -7.75
N ILE A 355 -30.72 5.48 -7.12
CA ILE A 355 -31.19 6.85 -6.97
C ILE A 355 -31.23 7.16 -5.48
N ILE A 356 -30.45 8.16 -5.07
CA ILE A 356 -30.32 8.60 -3.68
C ILE A 356 -30.82 10.03 -3.61
N THR A 357 -31.90 10.26 -2.86
CA THR A 357 -32.46 11.60 -2.71
C THR A 357 -32.45 12.04 -1.25
N THR A 358 -31.89 13.22 -0.96
CA THR A 358 -32.03 13.87 0.35
C THR A 358 -32.91 15.10 0.24
N LEU A 359 -33.88 15.21 1.13
CA LEU A 359 -34.72 16.39 1.31
C LEU A 359 -34.52 16.94 2.72
N ASN A 360 -34.21 18.23 2.82
CA ASN A 360 -34.10 18.93 4.08
C ASN A 360 -34.55 20.39 3.94
N LYS A 361 -34.98 21.01 5.04
CA LYS A 361 -35.27 22.44 5.06
C LYS A 361 -34.02 23.26 4.74
N GLY A 362 -34.15 24.29 3.92
CA GLY A 362 -33.01 25.08 3.49
C GLY A 362 -33.38 26.34 2.70
N PRO A 363 -32.37 27.13 2.28
CA PRO A 363 -32.59 28.38 1.58
C PRO A 363 -33.08 28.17 0.14
N LEU A 364 -33.67 29.22 -0.43
CA LEU A 364 -33.96 29.28 -1.86
C LEU A 364 -32.65 29.22 -2.66
N LEU A 365 -32.55 28.26 -3.57
CA LEU A 365 -31.39 28.06 -4.42
C LEU A 365 -31.43 29.07 -5.56
N THR A 366 -30.71 30.18 -5.44
CA THR A 366 -30.54 31.12 -6.55
C THR A 366 -29.65 30.52 -7.64
N PRO A 367 -29.72 31.00 -8.90
CA PRO A 367 -28.83 30.56 -9.98
C PRO A 367 -27.35 30.68 -9.62
N GLU A 368 -26.98 31.73 -8.88
CA GLU A 368 -25.61 31.96 -8.41
C GLU A 368 -25.16 30.91 -7.39
N ILE A 369 -26.02 30.56 -6.44
CA ILE A 369 -25.75 29.50 -5.46
C ILE A 369 -25.56 28.17 -6.17
N ARG A 370 -26.44 27.81 -7.12
CA ARG A 370 -26.35 26.58 -7.90
C ARG A 370 -25.03 26.48 -8.69
N ALA A 371 -24.58 27.58 -9.30
CA ALA A 371 -23.34 27.62 -10.05
C ALA A 371 -22.10 27.44 -9.16
N LYS A 372 -22.12 28.00 -7.95
CA LYS A 372 -20.97 27.97 -7.03
C LYS A 372 -20.94 26.73 -6.12
N LEU A 373 -22.06 26.08 -5.87
CA LEU A 373 -22.20 25.01 -4.87
C LEU A 373 -21.22 23.84 -5.02
N PHE A 374 -20.85 23.52 -6.26
CA PHE A 374 -19.94 22.41 -6.58
C PHE A 374 -18.51 22.86 -6.85
N THR A 375 -18.17 24.13 -6.59
CA THR A 375 -16.80 24.65 -6.76
C THR A 375 -15.96 24.32 -5.52
N ALA A 376 -14.70 23.96 -5.74
CA ALA A 376 -13.79 23.58 -4.65
C ALA A 376 -13.60 24.75 -3.67
N GLY A 377 -13.85 24.51 -2.39
CA GLY A 377 -13.70 25.51 -1.33
C GLY A 377 -14.92 26.40 -1.12
N TYR A 378 -16.00 26.21 -1.88
CA TYR A 378 -17.26 26.93 -1.63
C TYR A 378 -17.98 26.35 -0.42
N THR A 379 -18.21 27.20 0.59
CA THR A 379 -18.98 26.85 1.79
C THR A 379 -19.86 28.03 2.20
N THR A 380 -21.10 27.75 2.56
CA THR A 380 -22.02 28.72 3.17
C THR A 380 -21.84 28.81 4.69
N LYS A 381 -20.97 27.97 5.27
CA LYS A 381 -20.68 27.91 6.71
C LYS A 381 -19.59 28.91 7.09
N THR A 382 -19.82 29.65 8.18
CA THR A 382 -18.93 30.72 8.66
C THR A 382 -17.80 30.22 9.56
N CYS A 383 -17.91 29.01 10.10
CA CYS A 383 -16.90 28.38 10.95
C CYS A 383 -15.90 27.56 10.11
N ASP A 384 -14.60 27.64 10.44
CA ASP A 384 -13.54 26.74 9.96
C ASP A 384 -13.45 26.56 8.42
N ARG A 385 -13.44 27.67 7.66
CA ARG A 385 -13.40 27.71 6.17
C ARG A 385 -12.31 26.85 5.52
N GLN A 386 -11.22 26.53 6.22
CA GLN A 386 -10.15 25.66 5.70
C GLN A 386 -10.52 24.17 5.67
N LYS A 387 -11.51 23.71 6.45
CA LYS A 387 -11.95 22.31 6.51
C LYS A 387 -13.25 22.01 5.76
N HIS A 388 -13.99 23.04 5.35
CA HIS A 388 -15.30 22.90 4.69
C HIS A 388 -15.25 23.26 3.20
N GLY A 389 -16.26 22.87 2.43
CA GLY A 389 -16.42 23.23 1.02
C GLY A 389 -15.73 22.32 -0.01
N LEU A 390 -15.20 21.17 0.42
CA LEU A 390 -14.69 20.12 -0.48
C LEU A 390 -15.69 18.98 -0.71
N GLY A 391 -16.71 18.83 0.15
CA GLY A 391 -17.67 17.72 0.12
C GLY A 391 -18.43 17.62 -1.21
N LEU A 392 -19.17 18.66 -1.59
CA LEU A 392 -19.95 18.66 -2.84
C LEU A 392 -19.06 18.66 -4.09
N TYR A 393 -17.87 19.26 -4.04
CA TYR A 393 -16.88 19.14 -5.11
C TYR A 393 -16.43 17.68 -5.32
N ASN A 394 -16.12 16.98 -4.22
CA ASN A 394 -15.75 15.56 -4.25
C ASN A 394 -16.92 14.68 -4.68
N LEU A 395 -18.15 14.97 -4.23
CA LEU A 395 -19.37 14.32 -4.67
C LEU A 395 -19.50 14.38 -6.20
N ARG A 396 -19.34 15.58 -6.80
CA ARG A 396 -19.42 15.74 -8.26
C ARG A 396 -18.37 14.90 -9.00
N ARG A 397 -17.11 14.92 -8.53
CA ARG A 397 -16.04 14.11 -9.13
C ARG A 397 -16.34 12.61 -9.02
N LEU A 398 -16.83 12.18 -7.87
CA LEU A 398 -17.14 10.78 -7.59
C LEU A 398 -18.30 10.28 -8.46
N VAL A 399 -19.39 11.03 -8.55
CA VAL A 399 -20.56 10.68 -9.36
C VAL A 399 -20.22 10.66 -10.86
N PHE A 400 -19.47 11.65 -11.36
CA PHE A 400 -19.09 11.69 -12.78
C PHE A 400 -18.10 10.61 -13.19
N LYS A 401 -17.26 10.11 -12.27
CA LYS A 401 -16.37 8.96 -12.51
C LYS A 401 -17.15 7.70 -12.96
N TYR A 402 -18.41 7.56 -12.56
CA TYR A 402 -19.29 6.43 -12.93
C TYR A 402 -20.41 6.83 -13.91
N ASN A 403 -20.26 7.94 -14.62
CA ASN A 403 -21.28 8.43 -15.55
C ASN A 403 -22.66 8.65 -14.88
N GLY A 404 -22.65 9.03 -13.60
CA GLY A 404 -23.84 9.40 -12.85
C GLY A 404 -24.23 10.87 -13.07
N LYS A 405 -25.38 11.25 -12.51
CA LYS A 405 -25.96 12.60 -12.59
C LYS A 405 -26.32 13.10 -11.19
N ILE A 406 -26.26 14.41 -11.02
CA ILE A 406 -26.67 15.10 -9.80
C ILE A 406 -27.73 16.12 -10.19
N TYR A 407 -28.87 16.10 -9.52
CA TYR A 407 -29.93 17.09 -9.64
C TYR A 407 -30.09 17.83 -8.31
N LEU A 408 -30.34 19.12 -8.40
CA LEU A 408 -30.45 20.01 -7.26
C LEU A 408 -31.60 20.98 -7.50
N GLU A 409 -32.65 20.85 -6.69
CA GLU A 409 -33.91 21.56 -6.85
C GLU A 409 -34.40 22.07 -5.50
N ASN A 410 -35.28 23.07 -5.53
CA ASN A 410 -36.09 23.40 -4.35
C ASN A 410 -37.42 22.67 -4.46
N ASP A 411 -37.89 22.15 -3.33
CA ASP A 411 -39.23 21.60 -3.18
C ASP A 411 -39.98 22.41 -2.11
N TYR A 412 -41.32 22.30 -2.06
CA TYR A 412 -42.15 23.12 -1.18
C TYR A 412 -43.14 22.25 -0.40
N LEU A 413 -43.08 22.34 0.92
CA LEU A 413 -43.99 21.60 1.80
C LEU A 413 -44.52 22.54 2.90
N LEU A 414 -45.83 22.79 2.93
CA LEU A 414 -46.51 23.54 4.00
C LEU A 414 -45.77 24.84 4.40
N ASP A 415 -45.47 25.68 3.40
CA ASP A 415 -44.74 26.96 3.49
C ASP A 415 -43.22 26.89 3.74
N ASP A 416 -42.65 25.70 3.94
CA ASP A 416 -41.20 25.52 4.05
C ASP A 416 -40.53 25.32 2.69
N THR A 417 -39.41 26.00 2.49
CA THR A 417 -38.50 25.75 1.36
C THR A 417 -37.60 24.57 1.68
N LEU A 418 -37.71 23.52 0.88
CA LEU A 418 -36.87 22.34 0.97
C LEU A 418 -35.78 22.39 -0.11
N VAL A 419 -34.63 21.83 0.21
CA VAL A 419 -33.55 21.56 -0.73
C VAL A 419 -33.58 20.07 -1.04
N ARG A 420 -33.80 19.75 -2.31
CA ARG A 420 -33.81 18.39 -2.84
C ARG A 420 -32.53 18.14 -3.61
N PHE A 421 -31.72 17.23 -3.09
CA PHE A 421 -30.54 16.70 -3.79
C PHE A 421 -30.83 15.29 -4.25
N GLU A 422 -30.66 15.02 -5.53
CA GLU A 422 -30.80 13.68 -6.10
C GLU A 422 -29.51 13.28 -6.81
N VAL A 423 -29.02 12.08 -6.52
CA VAL A 423 -27.87 11.47 -7.16
C VAL A 423 -28.30 10.17 -7.81
N MET A 424 -28.03 10.02 -9.10
CA MET A 424 -28.32 8.82 -9.88
C MET A 424 -27.02 8.25 -10.45
N VAL A 425 -26.69 6.99 -10.14
CA VAL A 425 -25.42 6.36 -10.57
C VAL A 425 -25.65 5.01 -11.21
#